data_AF-A0A8S0TAY3-F1
#
_entry.id   AF-A0A8S0TAY3-F1
#
_cell.length_a   1.000
_cell.length_b   1.000
_cell.length_c   1.000
_cell.angle_alpha   90.00
_cell.angle_beta   90.00
_cell.angle_gamma   90.00
#
_symmetry.space_group_name_H-M   'P 1'
#
loop_
_entity.id
_entity.type
_entity.pdbx_description
1 polymer ?
#
loop_
_entity_poly.entity_id
_entity_poly.type
_entity_poly.pdbx_seq_one_letter_code
_entity_poly.pdbx_strand_id
1 'polypeptide(L)'
;MAAEELVELKFRLDDGSDIGPIKYSSSTTVGFLKEKIFTQWPKDKGNGPKSIDDLKLINAGMILENNRTLRESRLPLTEVPGGVITMHVVVRPPLPDKNTGNSQPNKYLSTSVAQAHGHTR
;
A
#
# COMPACT_ATOMS: atom_id res chain seq x y z
N MET A 1 17.39 -8.67 -30.14
CA MET A 1 17.49 -7.63 -29.09
C MET A 1 16.30 -7.84 -28.17
N ALA A 2 16.52 -8.06 -26.88
CA ALA A 2 15.42 -8.13 -25.93
C ALA A 2 14.83 -6.72 -25.84
N ALA A 3 13.69 -6.50 -26.47
CA ALA A 3 12.92 -5.28 -26.24
C ALA A 3 12.66 -5.22 -24.73
N GLU A 4 13.17 -4.19 -24.07
CA GLU A 4 12.90 -3.98 -22.66
C GLU A 4 11.39 -3.81 -22.53
N GLU A 5 10.71 -4.84 -22.03
CA GLU A 5 9.27 -4.79 -21.81
C GLU A 5 9.00 -3.79 -20.69
N LEU A 6 8.77 -2.53 -21.06
CA LEU A 6 8.41 -1.46 -20.15
C LEU A 6 6.93 -1.56 -19.79
N VAL A 7 6.66 -1.45 -18.50
CA VAL A 7 5.34 -1.55 -17.90
C VAL A 7 5.02 -0.24 -17.21
N GLU A 8 3.90 0.37 -17.55
CA GLU A 8 3.45 1.60 -16.90
C GLU A 8 2.63 1.26 -15.66
N LEU A 9 3.08 1.77 -14.52
CA LEU A 9 2.50 1.51 -13.20
C LEU A 9 2.01 2.80 -12.55
N LYS A 10 0.85 2.72 -11.91
CA LYS A 10 0.42 3.72 -10.91
C LYS A 10 0.10 3.04 -9.59
N PHE A 11 0.40 3.73 -8.50
CA PHE A 11 0.28 3.20 -7.16
C PHE A 11 -0.85 3.91 -6.42
N ARG A 12 -1.96 3.21 -6.22
CA ARG A 12 -3.12 3.68 -5.47
C ARG A 12 -2.82 3.59 -3.98
N LEU A 13 -2.93 4.71 -3.27
CA LEU A 13 -2.83 4.77 -1.82
C LEU A 13 -4.19 4.52 -1.15
N ASP A 14 -4.19 4.36 0.17
CA ASP A 14 -5.36 4.09 1.00
C ASP A 14 -6.42 5.21 0.97
N ASP A 15 -6.00 6.47 0.76
CA ASP A 15 -6.90 7.61 0.67
C ASP A 15 -7.58 7.72 -0.72
N GLY A 16 -7.16 6.90 -1.68
CA GLY A 16 -7.63 6.93 -3.05
C GLY A 16 -6.74 7.73 -4.01
N SER A 17 -5.79 8.53 -3.52
CA SER A 17 -4.77 9.20 -4.32
C SER A 17 -3.83 8.21 -5.01
N ASP A 18 -3.20 8.64 -6.10
CA ASP A 18 -2.23 7.84 -6.84
C ASP A 18 -0.85 8.49 -6.95
N ILE A 19 0.18 7.64 -6.92
CA ILE A 19 1.56 8.00 -7.26
C ILE A 19 1.86 7.43 -8.65
N GLY A 20 2.21 8.30 -9.60
CA GLY A 20 2.52 7.93 -10.99
C GLY A 20 1.53 8.56 -11.98
N PRO A 21 1.45 8.04 -13.23
CA PRO A 21 2.06 6.81 -13.74
C PRO A 21 3.58 6.89 -13.99
N ILE A 22 4.29 5.76 -13.82
CA ILE A 22 5.74 5.63 -14.02
C ILE A 22 6.02 4.35 -14.81
N LYS A 23 6.92 4.42 -15.80
CA LYS A 23 7.38 3.25 -16.58
C LYS A 23 8.52 2.54 -15.87
N TYR A 24 8.41 1.22 -15.75
CA TYR A 24 9.42 0.33 -15.18
C TYR A 24 9.74 -0.83 -16.12
N SER A 25 10.96 -1.34 -16.08
CA SER A 25 11.29 -2.57 -16.80
C SER A 25 10.67 -3.79 -16.13
N SER A 26 10.23 -4.78 -16.92
CA SER A 26 9.63 -6.03 -16.40
C SER A 26 10.58 -6.83 -15.48
N SER A 27 11.89 -6.59 -15.56
CA SER A 27 12.91 -7.15 -14.67
C SER A 27 13.05 -6.44 -13.32
N THR A 28 12.39 -5.30 -13.12
CA THR A 28 12.39 -4.56 -11.86
C THR A 28 11.76 -5.40 -10.76
N THR A 29 12.38 -5.44 -9.57
CA THR A 29 11.86 -6.17 -8.42
C THR A 29 10.84 -5.35 -7.64
N VAL A 30 9.93 -6.03 -6.94
CA VAL A 30 8.93 -5.40 -6.08
C VAL A 30 9.59 -4.59 -4.97
N GLY A 31 10.72 -5.06 -4.42
CA GLY A 31 11.49 -4.30 -3.42
C GLY A 31 11.87 -2.90 -3.92
N PHE A 32 12.40 -2.81 -5.15
CA PHE A 32 12.76 -1.54 -5.76
C PHE A 32 11.54 -0.61 -5.97
N LEU A 33 10.38 -1.17 -6.34
CA LEU A 33 9.15 -0.38 -6.46
C LEU A 33 8.74 0.22 -5.11
N LYS A 34 8.79 -0.57 -4.04
CA LYS A 34 8.50 -0.08 -2.70
C LYS A 34 9.46 1.02 -2.27
N GLU A 35 10.74 0.93 -2.60
CA GLU A 35 11.72 2.01 -2.37
C GLU A 35 11.36 3.31 -3.11
N LYS A 36 10.92 3.19 -4.37
CA LYS A 36 10.45 4.33 -5.16
C LYS A 36 9.20 4.96 -4.57
N ILE A 37 8.26 4.15 -4.09
CA ILE A 37 7.03 4.62 -3.43
C ILE A 37 7.37 5.31 -2.11
N PHE A 38 8.26 4.74 -1.32
CA PHE A 38 8.73 5.31 -0.05
C PHE A 38 9.36 6.69 -0.24
N THR A 39 10.19 6.84 -1.27
CA THR A 39 10.85 8.12 -1.58
C THR A 39 9.89 9.17 -2.13
N GLN A 40 8.90 8.76 -2.92
CA GLN A 40 7.87 9.64 -3.49
C GLN A 40 6.66 9.81 -2.58
N TRP A 41 6.74 9.32 -1.34
CA TRP A 41 5.61 9.36 -0.44
C TRP A 41 5.18 10.81 -0.17
N PRO A 42 3.88 11.13 -0.27
CA PRO A 42 3.40 12.50 -0.04
C PRO A 42 3.69 12.92 1.41
N LYS A 43 4.49 13.98 1.57
CA LYS A 43 4.93 14.50 2.88
C LYS A 43 3.80 15.04 3.76
N ASP A 44 2.67 15.40 3.16
CA ASP A 44 1.48 15.88 3.86
C ASP A 44 0.73 14.75 4.59
N LYS A 45 1.04 13.48 4.29
CA LYS A 45 0.49 12.32 5.00
C LYS A 45 1.25 12.08 6.30
N GLY A 46 0.70 12.56 7.41
CA GLY A 46 1.30 12.45 8.75
C GLY A 46 1.64 11.04 9.25
N ASN A 47 1.08 9.98 8.64
CA ASN A 47 1.36 8.58 8.97
C ASN A 47 1.94 7.81 7.76
N GLY A 48 3.01 8.32 7.18
CA GLY A 48 3.75 7.60 6.14
C GLY A 48 4.43 6.31 6.64
N PRO A 49 4.87 5.43 5.72
CA PRO A 49 5.68 4.26 6.07
C PRO A 49 6.97 4.69 6.78
N LYS A 50 7.44 3.91 7.75
CA LYS A 50 8.73 4.15 8.43
C LYS A 50 9.88 3.42 7.73
N SER A 51 9.56 2.29 7.09
CA SER A 51 10.46 1.46 6.32
C SER A 51 9.73 0.85 5.11
N ILE A 52 10.51 0.29 4.18
CA ILE A 52 10.02 -0.46 3.01
C ILE A 52 9.17 -1.66 3.43
N ASP A 53 9.44 -2.24 4.60
CA ASP A 53 8.71 -3.40 5.11
C ASP A 53 7.26 -3.08 5.53
N ASP A 54 7.02 -1.83 5.94
CA ASP A 54 5.67 -1.34 6.26
C ASP A 54 4.78 -1.26 5.01
N LEU A 55 5.38 -1.26 3.82
CA LEU A 55 4.67 -1.18 2.55
C LEU A 55 4.31 -2.58 2.04
N LYS A 56 3.00 -2.78 1.82
CA LYS A 56 2.47 -3.92 1.08
C LYS A 56 1.99 -3.47 -0.29
N LEU A 57 2.55 -4.09 -1.32
CA LEU A 57 2.14 -3.87 -2.70
C LEU A 57 1.18 -4.98 -3.11
N ILE A 58 0.02 -4.61 -3.63
CA ILE A 58 -1.05 -5.54 -3.99
C ILE A 58 -1.38 -5.36 -5.46
N ASN A 59 -1.34 -6.45 -6.21
CA ASN A 59 -1.74 -6.49 -7.62
C ASN A 59 -2.76 -7.60 -7.84
N ALA A 60 -3.89 -7.29 -8.48
CA ALA A 60 -4.95 -8.26 -8.77
C ALA A 60 -5.39 -9.14 -7.57
N GLY A 61 -5.40 -8.57 -6.36
CA GLY A 61 -5.76 -9.27 -5.12
C GLY A 61 -4.62 -10.06 -4.47
N MET A 62 -3.44 -10.12 -5.08
CA MET A 62 -2.26 -10.79 -4.53
C MET A 62 -1.30 -9.79 -3.89
N ILE A 63 -0.82 -10.10 -2.68
CA ILE A 63 0.28 -9.34 -2.05
C ILE A 63 1.59 -9.78 -2.69
N LEU A 64 2.37 -8.81 -3.17
CA LEU A 64 3.63 -9.05 -3.86
C LEU A 64 4.82 -9.10 -2.89
N GLU A 65 5.72 -10.05 -3.15
CA GLU A 65 6.94 -10.29 -2.37
C GLU A 65 8.12 -9.50 -2.94
N ASN A 66 8.99 -8.97 -2.09
CA ASN A 66 10.09 -8.08 -2.48
C ASN A 66 11.07 -8.71 -3.49
N ASN A 67 11.28 -10.03 -3.39
CA ASN A 67 12.22 -10.77 -4.23
C ASN A 67 11.66 -11.12 -5.62
N ARG A 68 10.35 -10.94 -5.86
CA ARG A 68 9.76 -11.19 -7.17
C ARG A 68 9.98 -10.02 -8.11
N THR A 69 10.09 -10.33 -9.40
CA THR A 69 10.11 -9.34 -10.47
C THR A 69 8.71 -8.90 -10.87
N LEU A 70 8.61 -7.76 -11.57
CA LEU A 70 7.36 -7.30 -12.17
C LEU A 70 6.79 -8.33 -13.15
N ARG A 71 7.64 -8.94 -13.98
CA ARG A 71 7.25 -9.98 -14.92
C ARG A 71 6.53 -11.14 -14.21
N GLU A 72 7.07 -11.60 -13.08
CA GLU A 72 6.49 -12.71 -12.31
C GLU A 72 5.28 -12.31 -11.47
N SER A 73 5.14 -11.01 -11.18
CA SER A 73 4.04 -10.46 -10.38
C SER A 73 2.85 -10.00 -11.23
N ARG A 74 3.04 -9.90 -12.55
CA ARG A 74 2.00 -9.57 -13.52
C ARG A 74 1.15 -10.79 -13.82
N LEU A 75 -0.17 -10.58 -13.88
CA LEU A 75 -1.10 -11.62 -14.31
C LEU A 75 -1.49 -11.38 -15.77
N PRO A 76 -1.38 -12.39 -16.64
CA PRO A 76 -1.66 -12.25 -18.07
C PRO A 76 -3.13 -11.92 -18.37
N LEU A 77 -4.04 -12.12 -17.41
CA LEU A 77 -5.48 -11.86 -17.56
C LEU A 77 -5.90 -10.43 -17.25
N THR A 78 -5.05 -9.64 -16.58
CA THR A 78 -5.44 -8.30 -16.09
C THR A 78 -4.77 -7.16 -16.85
N GLU A 79 -3.84 -7.48 -17.74
CA GLU A 79 -3.06 -6.49 -18.47
C GLU A 79 -3.62 -6.28 -19.89
N VAL A 80 -4.07 -5.05 -20.14
CA VAL A 80 -4.32 -4.60 -21.52
C VAL A 80 -2.97 -4.16 -22.08
N PRO A 81 -2.54 -4.64 -23.26
CA PRO A 81 -1.29 -4.18 -23.88
C PRO A 81 -1.32 -2.66 -24.06
N GLY A 82 -0.32 -1.97 -23.50
CA GLY A 82 -0.23 -0.50 -23.49
C GLY A 82 -1.05 0.20 -22.40
N GLY A 83 -1.75 -0.55 -21.55
CA GLY A 83 -2.51 -0.02 -20.42
C GLY A 83 -1.68 0.24 -19.17
N VAL A 84 -2.15 1.16 -18.32
CA VAL A 84 -1.54 1.45 -17.02
C VAL A 84 -2.02 0.43 -15.99
N ILE A 85 -1.09 -0.32 -15.41
CA ILE A 85 -1.40 -1.24 -14.33
C ILE A 85 -1.53 -0.45 -13.02
N THR A 86 -2.63 -0.65 -12.32
CA THR A 86 -2.88 -0.01 -11.01
C THR A 86 -2.57 -0.98 -9.89
N MET A 87 -1.54 -0.70 -9.11
CA MET A 87 -1.21 -1.47 -7.92
C MET A 87 -1.68 -0.73 -6.67
N HIS A 88 -2.20 -1.46 -5.69
CA HIS A 88 -2.61 -0.89 -4.41
C HIS A 88 -1.46 -0.94 -3.41
N VAL A 89 -1.25 0.17 -2.70
CA VAL A 89 -0.24 0.31 -1.66
C VAL A 89 -0.93 0.46 -0.32
N VAL A 90 -0.57 -0.41 0.61
CA VAL A 90 -1.06 -0.36 1.99
C VAL A 90 0.14 -0.16 2.91
N VAL A 91 0.08 0.89 3.73
CA VAL A 91 1.00 1.09 4.84
C VAL A 91 0.43 0.35 6.04
N ARG A 92 1.11 -0.69 6.52
CA ARG A 92 0.80 -1.28 7.81
C ARG A 92 1.88 -0.83 8.81
N PRO A 93 1.51 -0.22 9.94
CA PRO A 93 2.49 0.00 10.99
C PRO A 93 3.03 -1.36 11.45
N PRO A 94 4.30 -1.41 11.91
CA PRO A 94 4.82 -2.62 12.49
C PRO A 94 3.96 -2.94 13.71
N LEU A 95 3.41 -4.15 13.74
CA LEU A 95 2.65 -4.60 14.91
C LEU A 95 3.59 -4.46 16.12
N PRO A 96 3.20 -3.78 17.19
CA PRO A 96 4.01 -3.76 18.39
C PRO A 96 4.20 -5.20 18.84
N ASP A 97 5.46 -5.63 18.88
CA ASP A 97 5.84 -6.91 19.48
C ASP A 97 5.22 -6.94 20.89
N LYS A 98 4.53 -8.03 21.24
CA LYS A 98 3.85 -8.18 22.54
C LYS A 98 4.90 -8.34 23.65
N ASN A 99 5.65 -7.29 23.94
CA ASN A 99 6.35 -7.11 25.20
C ASN A 99 6.66 -5.63 25.45
N THR A 100 5.62 -4.83 25.70
CA THR A 100 5.57 -3.70 26.64
C THR A 100 4.34 -2.85 26.28
N GLY A 101 3.55 -2.52 27.31
CA GLY A 101 2.25 -1.89 27.15
C GLY A 101 2.31 -0.51 26.50
N ASN A 102 1.19 -0.17 25.87
CA ASN A 102 0.79 1.14 25.35
C ASN A 102 1.14 1.43 23.89
N SER A 103 0.24 1.03 22.99
CA SER A 103 0.03 1.75 21.73
C SER A 103 -1.46 1.69 21.35
N GLN A 104 -2.10 2.82 21.63
CA GLN A 104 -3.43 3.34 21.27
C GLN A 104 -4.29 2.48 20.33
N PRO A 105 -5.54 2.13 20.72
CA PRO A 105 -6.50 1.58 19.79
C PRO A 105 -6.93 2.63 18.76
N ASN A 106 -6.96 2.16 17.52
CA ASN A 106 -7.58 2.72 16.33
C ASN A 106 -8.82 3.59 16.67
N LYS A 107 -8.73 4.92 16.48
CA LYS A 107 -9.86 5.84 16.62
C LYS A 107 -10.74 5.80 15.37
N TYR A 108 -11.44 4.69 15.19
CA TYR A 108 -12.61 4.58 14.32
C TYR A 108 -13.69 3.79 15.07
N LEU A 109 -14.30 4.42 16.06
CA LEU A 109 -15.71 4.27 16.48
C LEU A 109 -15.96 5.18 17.69
N SER A 110 -15.97 6.49 17.46
CA SER A 110 -16.59 7.42 18.40
C SER A 110 -18.07 7.48 18.06
N THR A 111 -18.93 6.88 18.89
CA THR A 111 -20.18 7.46 19.39
C THR A 111 -20.73 6.52 20.48
N SER A 112 -20.26 6.72 21.72
CA SER A 112 -21.08 6.37 22.88
C SER A 112 -22.13 7.47 23.02
N VAL A 113 -23.40 7.15 22.73
CA VAL A 113 -24.53 7.85 23.34
C VAL A 113 -25.12 6.96 24.41
N ALA A 114 -24.51 7.01 25.59
CA ALA A 114 -25.13 6.54 26.81
C ALA A 114 -25.14 7.70 27.79
N GLN A 115 -26.31 8.33 27.95
CA GLN A 115 -26.84 8.80 29.23
C GLN A 115 -28.18 9.51 29.03
N ALA A 116 -29.24 8.91 29.56
CA ALA A 116 -30.27 9.62 30.28
C ALA A 116 -30.94 8.63 31.25
N HIS A 117 -30.30 8.42 32.40
CA HIS A 117 -31.05 8.02 33.60
C HIS A 117 -31.72 9.28 34.15
N GLY A 118 -33.04 9.24 34.24
CA GLY A 118 -33.87 10.24 34.91
C GLY A 118 -34.95 9.57 35.73
N HIS A 119 -34.58 9.22 36.96
CA HIS A 119 -35.38 9.27 38.20
C HIS A 119 -36.84 8.75 38.24
N THR A 120 -37.01 7.67 39.03
CA THR A 120 -37.87 7.55 40.23
C THR A 120 -39.25 8.25 40.22
N ARG A 121 -40.34 7.46 40.24
CA ARG A 121 -41.07 7.03 41.45
C ARG A 121 -42.21 6.09 41.07
#